data_AF-A0A343K829-F1
#
_entry.id   AF-A0A343K829-F1
#
_cell.length_a   1.000
_cell.length_b   1.000
_cell.length_c   1.000
_cell.angle_alpha   90.00
_cell.angle_beta   90.00
_cell.angle_gamma   90.00
#
_symmetry.space_group_name_H-M   'P 1'
#
loop_
_entity.id
_entity.type
_entity.pdbx_description
1 polymer ?
#
loop_
_entity_poly.entity_id
_entity_poly.type
_entity_poly.pdbx_seq_one_letter_code
_entity_poly.pdbx_strand_id
1 'polypeptide(L)'
;MKVWFLKFLFIFSSLCCFMTNPLSMGLLLVFYSFFISFLIMKFMLTSWFGFIIILMMIGGLLVVFMYISGISSNASFKFSFK
;
A
#
# COMPACT_ATOMS: atom_id res chain seq x y z
N MET A 1 7.41 5.01 24.82
CA MET A 1 7.05 5.39 23.44
C MET A 1 7.16 4.25 22.41
N LYS A 2 8.23 3.43 22.41
CA LYS A 2 8.38 2.29 21.47
C LYS A 2 7.18 1.30 21.47
N VAL A 3 6.71 0.90 22.64
CA VAL A 3 5.61 -0.08 22.78
C VAL A 3 4.27 0.48 22.29
N TRP A 4 4.00 1.77 22.50
CA TRP A 4 2.79 2.42 22.02
C TRP A 4 2.75 2.47 20.50
N PHE A 5 3.88 2.77 19.87
CA PHE A 5 4.01 2.78 18.42
C PHE A 5 3.83 1.36 17.83
N LEU A 6 4.37 0.32 18.47
CA LEU A 6 4.16 -1.07 18.04
C LEU A 6 2.69 -1.51 18.16
N LYS A 7 1.98 -1.07 19.21
CA LYS A 7 0.54 -1.32 19.35
C LYS A 7 -0.27 -0.65 18.23
N PHE A 8 0.09 0.58 17.87
CA PHE A 8 -0.54 1.29 16.75
C PHE A 8 -0.38 0.53 15.43
N LEU A 9 0.83 0.04 15.13
CA LEU A 9 1.08 -0.78 13.94
C LEU A 9 0.25 -2.07 13.92
N PHE A 10 0.14 -2.75 15.05
CA PHE A 10 -0.67 -3.99 15.12
C PHE A 10 -2.13 -3.73 14.78
N ILE A 11 -2.72 -2.66 15.33
CA ILE A 11 -4.09 -2.25 15.01
C ILE A 11 -4.22 -1.94 13.51
N PHE A 12 -3.27 -1.18 12.96
CA PHE A 12 -3.27 -0.83 11.53
C PHE A 12 -3.21 -2.06 10.61
N SER A 13 -2.40 -3.06 10.96
CA SER A 13 -2.32 -4.31 10.18
C SER A 13 -3.61 -5.12 10.22
N SER A 14 -4.33 -5.10 11.35
CA SER A 14 -5.60 -5.82 11.48
C SER A 14 -6.72 -5.22 10.60
N LEU A 15 -6.65 -3.92 10.30
CA LEU A 15 -7.59 -3.25 9.39
C LEU A 15 -7.48 -3.76 7.94
N CYS A 16 -6.31 -4.25 7.50
CA CYS A 16 -6.17 -4.86 6.16
C CYS A 16 -7.09 -6.06 5.97
N CYS A 17 -7.26 -6.89 7.00
CA CYS A 17 -8.05 -8.13 6.90
C CYS A 17 -9.55 -7.88 6.67
N PHE A 18 -10.04 -6.67 6.99
CA PHE A 18 -11.45 -6.32 6.85
C PHE A 18 -11.79 -5.58 5.54
N MET A 19 -10.78 -5.25 4.72
CA MET A 19 -10.99 -4.51 3.47
C MET A 19 -11.29 -5.46 2.31
N THR A 20 -12.39 -5.20 1.59
CA THR A 20 -12.82 -6.00 0.44
C THR A 20 -12.31 -5.47 -0.90
N ASN A 21 -12.15 -4.15 -1.03
CA ASN A 21 -11.69 -3.52 -2.26
C ASN A 21 -10.15 -3.61 -2.37
N PRO A 22 -9.61 -4.20 -3.46
CA PRO A 22 -8.18 -4.42 -3.61
C PRO A 22 -7.37 -3.12 -3.65
N LEU A 23 -7.94 -2.05 -4.23
CA LEU A 23 -7.33 -0.73 -4.26
C LEU A 23 -7.22 -0.09 -2.87
N SER A 24 -8.29 -0.15 -2.07
CA SER A 24 -8.26 0.43 -0.72
C SER A 24 -7.36 -0.36 0.22
N MET A 25 -7.35 -1.69 0.07
CA MET A 25 -6.43 -2.57 0.80
C MET A 25 -4.97 -2.26 0.43
N GLY A 26 -4.68 -2.01 -0.85
CA GLY A 26 -3.37 -1.57 -1.30
C GLY A 26 -2.93 -0.23 -0.70
N LEU A 27 -3.79 0.79 -0.75
CA LEU A 27 -3.49 2.10 -0.17
C LEU A 27 -3.19 2.02 1.34
N LEU A 28 -3.93 1.19 2.07
CA LEU A 28 -3.71 0.96 3.50
C LEU A 28 -2.35 0.29 3.76
N LEU A 29 -1.95 -0.65 2.89
CA LEU A 29 -0.63 -1.29 2.90
C LEU A 29 0.53 -0.31 2.68
N VAL A 30 0.38 0.67 1.78
CA VAL A 30 1.41 1.71 1.57
C VAL A 30 1.57 2.56 2.83
N PHE A 31 0.47 3.00 3.43
CA PHE A 31 0.51 3.75 4.69
C PHE A 31 1.18 2.95 5.82
N TYR A 32 0.85 1.66 5.95
CA TYR A 32 1.46 0.77 6.93
C TYR A 32 2.97 0.60 6.70
N SER A 33 3.39 0.41 5.44
CA SER A 33 4.80 0.25 5.07
C SER A 33 5.64 1.50 5.35
N PHE A 34 5.04 2.70 5.23
CA PHE A 34 5.69 3.96 5.60
C PHE A 34 5.99 4.05 7.11
N PHE A 35 5.06 3.62 7.96
CA PHE A 35 5.31 3.58 9.40
C PHE A 35 6.34 2.52 9.80
N ILE A 36 6.39 1.38 9.08
CA ILE A 36 7.40 0.34 9.29
C ILE A 36 8.80 0.80 8.87
N SER A 37 8.94 1.43 7.71
CA SER A 37 10.26 1.90 7.24
C SER A 37 10.83 2.95 8.19
N PHE A 38 9.99 3.83 8.74
CA PHE A 38 10.40 4.80 9.75
C PHE A 38 10.90 4.15 11.04
N LEU A 39 10.32 3.00 11.45
CA LEU A 39 10.88 2.21 12.55
C LEU A 39 12.23 1.61 12.17
N ILE A 40 12.33 0.98 11.01
CA ILE A 40 13.55 0.29 10.57
C ILE A 40 14.72 1.26 10.47
N MET A 41 14.48 2.49 9.99
CA MET A 41 15.48 3.56 9.99
C MET A 41 15.98 3.93 11.39
N LYS A 42 15.18 3.73 12.45
CA LYS A 42 15.60 3.96 13.84
C LYS A 42 16.33 2.77 14.47
N PHE A 43 16.17 1.56 13.93
CA PHE A 43 16.79 0.36 14.46
C PHE A 43 18.10 0.01 13.76
N MET A 44 18.20 0.27 12.46
CA MET A 44 19.38 -0.02 11.66
C MET A 44 20.33 1.18 11.63
N LEU A 45 21.64 0.88 11.60
CA LEU A 45 22.68 1.90 11.45
C LEU A 45 22.66 2.58 10.08
N THR A 46 22.17 1.88 9.06
CA THR A 46 22.04 2.40 7.70
C THR A 46 20.57 2.51 7.30
N SER A 47 20.20 3.66 6.74
CA SER A 47 18.83 3.97 6.30
C SER A 47 18.40 3.22 5.03
N TRP A 48 19.35 2.59 4.33
CA TRP A 48 19.14 1.92 3.05
C TRP A 48 18.03 0.86 3.10
N PHE A 49 17.98 0.07 4.17
CA PHE A 49 16.95 -0.95 4.32
C PHE A 49 15.53 -0.37 4.42
N GLY A 50 15.36 0.77 5.09
CA GLY A 50 14.06 1.44 5.18
C GLY A 50 13.57 1.97 3.83
N PHE A 51 14.49 2.49 3.00
CA PHE A 51 14.15 2.99 1.67
C PHE A 51 13.74 1.87 0.71
N ILE A 52 14.45 0.74 0.72
CA ILE A 52 14.13 -0.40 -0.15
C ILE A 52 12.70 -0.91 0.10
N ILE A 53 12.26 -0.94 1.37
CA ILE A 53 10.92 -1.39 1.74
C ILE A 53 9.83 -0.46 1.20
N ILE A 54 10.03 0.87 1.29
CA ILE A 54 9.10 1.84 0.70
C ILE A 54 9.02 1.67 -0.83
N LEU A 55 10.16 1.56 -1.50
CA LEU A 55 10.24 1.46 -2.96
C LEU A 55 9.54 0.20 -3.48
N MET A 56 9.77 -0.93 -2.81
CA MET A 56 9.15 -2.20 -3.19
C MET A 56 7.62 -2.16 -3.07
N MET A 57 7.09 -1.55 -2.00
CA MET A 57 5.64 -1.46 -1.79
C MET A 57 4.95 -0.50 -2.76
N ILE A 58 5.56 0.64 -3.08
CA ILE A 58 5.04 1.56 -4.11
C ILE A 58 5.04 0.88 -5.49
N GLY A 59 6.12 0.17 -5.83
CA GLY A 59 6.19 -0.59 -7.08
C GLY A 59 5.09 -1.63 -7.22
N GLY A 60 4.82 -2.41 -6.16
CA GLY A 60 3.73 -3.38 -6.15
C GLY A 60 2.35 -2.76 -6.38
N LEU A 61 2.09 -1.59 -5.80
CA LEU A 61 0.80 -0.91 -5.99
C LEU A 61 0.60 -0.41 -7.42
N LEU A 62 1.66 0.07 -8.07
CA LEU A 62 1.60 0.56 -9.44
C LEU A 62 1.23 -0.57 -10.41
N VAL A 63 1.71 -1.79 -10.16
CA VAL A 63 1.34 -2.97 -10.95
C VAL A 63 -0.15 -3.30 -10.78
N VAL A 64 -0.67 -3.27 -9.55
CA VAL A 64 -2.11 -3.49 -9.28
C VAL A 64 -2.97 -2.39 -9.90
N PHE A 65 -2.50 -1.14 -9.87
CA PHE A 65 -3.18 -0.01 -10.50
C PHE A 65 -3.25 -0.18 -12.03
N MET A 66 -2.15 -0.56 -12.67
CA MET A 66 -2.13 -0.87 -14.11
C MET A 66 -3.05 -2.04 -14.47
N TYR A 67 -3.13 -3.06 -13.61
CA TYR A 67 -4.02 -4.19 -13.82
C TYR A 67 -5.49 -3.77 -13.82
N ILE A 68 -5.91 -2.96 -12.85
CA ILE A 68 -7.32 -2.54 -12.72
C ILE A 68 -7.70 -1.55 -13.82
N SER A 69 -6.81 -0.62 -14.20
CA SER A 69 -7.08 0.32 -15.30
C SER A 69 -7.17 -0.36 -16.66
N GLY A 70 -6.40 -1.44 -16.89
CA GLY A 70 -6.50 -2.25 -18.11
C GLY A 70 -7.80 -3.05 -18.24
N ILE A 71 -8.49 -3.33 -17.13
CA ILE A 71 -9.77 -4.05 -17.15
C ILE A 71 -10.94 -3.11 -17.45
N SER A 72 -10.92 -1.87 -16.93
CA SER A 72 -12.03 -0.92 -17.14
C SER A 72 -12.06 -0.32 -18.55
N SER A 73 -10.95 -0.34 -19.30
CA SER A 73 -10.89 0.15 -20.67
C SER A 73 -11.56 -0.77 -21.70
N ASN A 74 -11.93 -2.00 -21.34
CA ASN A 74 -12.60 -2.92 -22.27
C ASN A 74 -14.13 -2.74 -22.33
N ALA A 75 -14.67 -1.67 -21.75
CA ALA A 75 -16.03 -1.22 -22.06
C ALA A 75 -16.03 -0.65 -23.49
N SER A 76 -16.32 -1.50 -24.48
CA SER A 76 -16.56 -1.12 -25.86
C SER A 76 -17.40 0.16 -25.91
N PHE A 77 -16.83 1.25 -26.42
CA PHE A 77 -17.47 2.56 -26.57
C PHE A 77 -18.74 2.41 -27.40
N LYS A 78 -19.89 2.21 -26.76
CA LYS A 78 -21.19 2.32 -27.40
C LYS A 78 -21.50 3.81 -27.48
N PHE A 79 -21.09 4.46 -28.57
CA PHE A 79 -21.60 5.79 -28.91
C PHE A 79 -23.11 5.68 -29.10
N SER A 80 -23.87 6.05 -28.08
CA SER A 80 -25.32 6.25 -28.20
C SER A 80 -25.53 7.63 -28.82
N PHE A 81 -25.61 7.70 -30.15
CA PHE A 81 -26.22 8.85 -30.81
C PHE A 81 -27.73 8.79 -30.56
N LYS A 82 -28.21 9.66 -29.68
CA LYS A 82 -29.63 10.07 -29.65
C LYS A 82 -29.69 11.58 -29.69
#